data_AF-A0A4Y8UTE0-F1
#
_entry.id   AF-A0A4Y8UTE0-F1
#
_cell.length_a   1.000
_cell.length_b   1.000
_cell.length_c   1.000
_cell.angle_alpha   90.00
_cell.angle_beta   90.00
_cell.angle_gamma   90.00
#
_symmetry.space_group_name_H-M   'P 1'
#
loop_
_entity.id
_entity.type
_entity.pdbx_description
1 polymer ?
#
loop_
_entity_poly.entity_id
_entity_poly.type
_entity_poly.pdbx_seq_one_letter_code
_entity_poly.pdbx_strand_id
1 'polypeptide(L)' 'MVPTVLMGWPMLYTPASADVLYTGDTAFAVENRVQIQQPADRVWQILVQQVDQWWPKDHSWWGGTFSIAPHAGGCFCER' A
#
# COMPACT_ATOMS: atom_id res chain seq x y z
N MET A 1 34.66 31.67 -10.06
CA MET A 1 33.68 30.57 -10.17
C MET A 1 33.42 30.05 -8.77
N VAL A 2 32.40 30.61 -8.11
CA VAL A 2 31.96 30.17 -6.79
C VAL A 2 31.00 28.99 -7.02
N PRO A 3 31.20 27.83 -6.39
CA PRO A 3 30.32 26.69 -6.57
C PRO A 3 28.97 27.02 -5.91
N THR A 4 27.91 27.05 -6.72
CA THR A 4 26.54 27.12 -6.24
C THR A 4 26.23 25.80 -5.54
N VAL A 5 26.35 25.76 -4.22
CA VAL A 5 25.82 24.68 -3.39
C VAL A 5 24.29 24.76 -3.53
N LEU A 6 23.68 23.76 -4.17
CA LEU A 6 22.23 23.59 -4.16
C LEU A 6 21.80 23.39 -2.70
N MET A 7 21.29 24.46 -2.11
CA MET A 7 20.71 24.48 -0.79
C MET A 7 19.51 23.53 -0.80
N GLY A 8 19.73 22.31 -0.29
CA GLY A 8 18.72 21.26 -0.25
C GLY A 8 17.49 21.77 0.49
N TRP A 9 16.37 21.83 -0.22
CA TRP A 9 15.07 22.09 0.38
C TRP A 9 14.82 20.97 1.39
N PRO A 10 14.64 21.25 2.70
CA PRO A 10 14.28 20.21 3.63
C PRO A 10 12.96 19.60 3.17
N MET A 11 13.00 18.32 2.75
CA MET A 11 11.81 17.51 2.56
C MET A 11 11.17 17.32 3.94
N LEU A 12 10.18 18.16 4.24
CA LEU A 12 9.34 17.97 5.41
C LEU A 12 8.42 16.78 5.14
N TYR A 13 8.69 15.64 5.76
CA TYR A 13 7.81 14.48 5.71
C TYR A 13 6.63 14.69 6.67
N THR A 14 5.41 14.77 6.14
CA THR A 14 4.21 14.79 6.98
C THR A 14 3.83 13.35 7.35
N PRO A 15 3.55 13.05 8.63
CA PRO A 15 3.10 11.73 9.02
C PRO A 15 1.73 11.41 8.40
N ALA A 16 1.51 10.15 8.06
CA ALA A 16 0.17 9.68 7.68
C ALA A 16 -0.75 9.70 8.91
N SER A 17 -1.98 10.20 8.73
CA SER A 17 -3.02 10.23 9.76
C SER A 17 -4.21 9.38 9.31
N ALA A 18 -4.81 8.65 10.26
CA ALA A 18 -6.01 7.84 10.02
C ALA A 18 -6.89 7.82 11.27
N ASP A 19 -8.21 7.72 11.07
CA ASP A 19 -9.17 7.61 12.16
C ASP A 19 -9.11 6.21 12.79
N VAL A 20 -9.10 6.16 14.12
CA VAL A 20 -9.26 4.91 14.88
C VAL A 20 -10.74 4.65 15.08
N LEU A 21 -11.26 3.61 14.42
CA LEU A 21 -12.67 3.25 14.46
C LEU A 21 -13.06 2.46 15.70
N TYR A 22 -12.14 1.64 16.21
CA TYR A 22 -12.36 0.76 17.35
C TYR A 22 -11.04 0.50 18.09
N THR A 23 -11.14 0.34 19.40
CA THR A 23 -10.03 -0.10 20.27
C THR A 23 -10.51 -1.28 21.12
N GLY A 24 -9.63 -2.26 21.32
CA GLY A 24 -9.80 -3.37 22.24
C GLY A 24 -8.50 -3.63 22.98
N ASP A 25 -8.52 -4.61 23.89
CA ASP A 25 -7.41 -4.84 24.83
C ASP A 25 -6.07 -5.15 24.16
N THR A 26 -6.10 -5.74 22.95
CA THR A 26 -4.89 -6.17 22.22
C THR A 26 -4.76 -5.59 20.82
N ALA A 27 -5.73 -4.79 20.35
CA ALA A 27 -5.77 -4.30 18.98
C ALA A 27 -6.63 -3.05 18.81
N PHE A 28 -6.41 -2.32 17.71
CA PHE A 28 -7.27 -1.24 17.26
C PHE A 28 -7.49 -1.36 15.74
N ALA A 29 -8.59 -0.81 15.26
CA ALA A 29 -8.92 -0.78 13.84
C ALA A 29 -8.83 0.64 13.30
N VAL A 30 -8.16 0.81 12.17
CA VAL A 30 -8.15 2.05 11.38
C VAL A 30 -8.82 1.80 10.04
N GLU A 31 -9.33 2.85 9.41
CA GLU A 31 -9.90 2.77 8.06
C GLU A 31 -9.08 3.57 7.05
N ASN A 32 -8.88 2.97 5.86
CA ASN A 32 -8.48 3.67 4.65
C ASN A 32 -9.58 3.46 3.61
N ARG A 33 -10.19 4.55 3.15
CA ARG A 33 -11.32 4.53 2.21
C ARG A 33 -11.01 5.40 1.00
N VAL A 34 -11.23 4.82 -0.17
CA VAL A 34 -11.22 5.53 -1.45
C VAL A 34 -12.49 5.20 -2.22
N GLN A 35 -13.11 6.20 -2.85
CA GLN A 35 -14.28 6.01 -3.71
C GLN A 35 -13.84 5.94 -5.17
N ILE A 36 -14.15 4.82 -5.84
CA ILE A 36 -13.76 4.57 -7.23
C ILE A 36 -15.03 4.53 -8.08
N GLN A 37 -15.06 5.33 -9.14
CA GLN A 37 -16.17 5.39 -10.10
C GLN A 37 -16.06 4.26 -11.15
N GLN A 38 -16.01 3.01 -10.69
CA GLN A 38 -15.97 1.82 -11.54
C GLN A 38 -16.86 0.71 -10.97
N PRO A 39 -17.31 -0.25 -11.80
CA PRO A 39 -18.02 -1.44 -11.34
C PRO A 39 -17.19 -2.25 -10.32
N ALA A 40 -17.86 -2.79 -9.29
CA ALA A 40 -17.20 -3.49 -8.19
C ALA A 40 -16.45 -4.76 -8.65
N ASP A 41 -17.00 -5.47 -9.63
CA ASP A 41 -16.35 -6.63 -10.26
C ASP A 41 -15.03 -6.24 -10.91
N ARG A 42 -14.99 -5.11 -11.63
CA ARG A 42 -13.76 -4.61 -12.25
C ARG A 42 -12.70 -4.25 -11.21
N VAL A 43 -13.09 -3.55 -10.14
CA VAL A 43 -12.18 -3.20 -9.05
C VAL A 43 -11.64 -4.46 -8.38
N TRP A 44 -12.53 -5.43 -8.10
CA TRP A 44 -12.14 -6.72 -7.53
C TRP A 44 -11.13 -7.47 -8.39
N GLN A 45 -11.35 -7.55 -9.72
CA GLN A 45 -10.39 -8.22 -10.61
C GLN A 45 -9.01 -7.57 -10.56
N ILE A 46 -8.91 -6.24 -10.47
CA ILE A 46 -7.62 -5.54 -10.34
C ILE A 46 -6.95 -5.89 -9.01
N LEU A 47 -7.71 -5.86 -7.90
CA LEU A 47 -7.17 -6.17 -6.57
C LEU A 47 -6.58 -7.57 -6.51
N VAL A 48 -7.18 -8.56 -7.17
CA VAL A 48 -6.72 -9.96 -7.08
C VAL A 48 -5.79 -10.40 -8.21
N GLN A 49 -5.87 -9.79 -9.40
CA GLN A 49 -5.05 -10.21 -10.56
C GLN A 49 -3.81 -9.33 -10.77
N GLN A 50 -3.77 -8.13 -10.20
CA GLN A 50 -2.71 -7.14 -10.49
C GLN A 50 -1.93 -6.72 -9.23
N VAL A 51 -1.80 -7.64 -8.26
CA VAL A 51 -1.12 -7.41 -6.98
C VAL A 51 0.26 -6.78 -7.16
N ASP A 52 1.03 -7.25 -8.14
CA ASP A 52 2.36 -6.75 -8.41
C ASP A 52 2.45 -5.25 -8.75
N GLN A 53 1.35 -4.68 -9.24
CA GLN A 53 1.31 -3.28 -9.66
C GLN A 53 1.05 -2.32 -8.50
N TRP A 54 0.39 -2.78 -7.45
CA TRP A 54 -0.04 -1.92 -6.34
C TRP A 54 0.61 -2.28 -5.00
N TRP A 55 1.12 -3.51 -4.83
CA TRP A 55 1.88 -3.84 -3.63
C TRP A 55 3.22 -3.11 -3.63
N PRO A 56 3.59 -2.41 -2.53
CA PRO A 56 4.85 -1.69 -2.46
C PRO A 56 6.06 -2.62 -2.58
N LYS A 57 6.95 -2.34 -3.53
CA LYS A 57 8.14 -3.17 -3.78
C LYS A 57 9.21 -3.07 -2.69
N ASP A 58 9.18 -2.02 -1.88
CA ASP A 58 9.99 -1.88 -0.67
C ASP A 58 9.52 -2.78 0.49
N HIS A 59 8.32 -3.37 0.36
CA HIS A 59 7.77 -4.37 1.28
C HIS A 59 7.86 -5.78 0.70
N SER A 60 8.97 -6.05 0.02
CA SER A 60 9.32 -7.31 -0.61
C SER A 60 10.41 -8.00 0.19
N TRP A 61 10.31 -9.32 0.33
CA TRP A 61 11.33 -10.09 1.04
C TRP A 61 12.49 -10.48 0.12
N TRP A 62 12.22 -10.80 -1.14
CA TRP A 62 13.22 -11.34 -2.08
C TRP A 62 13.35 -10.54 -3.39
N GLY A 63 12.58 -9.47 -3.57
CA GLY A 63 12.51 -8.68 -4.80
C GLY A 63 11.62 -9.30 -5.88
N GLY A 64 10.64 -10.14 -5.51
CA GLY A 64 9.86 -10.95 -6.46
C GLY A 64 8.63 -10.27 -7.08
N THR A 65 7.86 -11.09 -7.79
CA THR A 65 6.55 -10.79 -8.36
C THR A 65 5.44 -11.24 -7.41
N PHE A 66 4.50 -10.34 -7.10
CA PHE A 66 3.39 -10.58 -6.18
C PHE A 66 2.13 -11.11 -6.87
N SER A 67 1.45 -12.05 -6.20
CA SER A 67 0.17 -12.62 -6.61
C SER A 67 -0.65 -13.04 -5.40
N ILE A 68 -1.99 -13.06 -5.53
CA ILE A 68 -2.89 -13.57 -4.48
C ILE A 68 -3.84 -14.62 -5.04
N ALA A 69 -4.07 -15.70 -4.29
CA ALA A 69 -5.15 -16.64 -4.56
C ALA A 69 -6.40 -16.21 -3.77
N PRO A 70 -7.48 -15.75 -4.42
CA PRO A 70 -8.60 -15.07 -3.74
C PRO A 70 -9.63 -16.05 -3.15
N HIS A 71 -9.16 -16.96 -2.30
CA HIS A 71 -9.99 -17.88 -1.51
C HIS A 71 -9.38 -18.03 -0.11
N ALA A 72 -10.20 -18.46 0.86
CA ALA A 72 -9.74 -18.67 2.22
C ALA A 72 -8.58 -19.69 2.28
N GLY A 73 -7.48 -19.32 2.93
CA GLY A 73 -6.26 -20.13 2.97
C GLY A 73 -5.40 -20.07 1.71
N GLY A 74 -5.78 -19.27 0.71
CA GLY A 74 -4.98 -19.03 -0.48
C GLY A 74 -3.68 -18.29 -0.19
N CYS A 75 -2.67 -18.48 -1.06
CA CYS A 75 -1.37 -17.83 -0.90
C CYS A 75 -1.44 -16.34 -1.26
N PHE A 76 -0.78 -15.49 -0.45
CA PHE A 76 -0.19 -14.23 -0.91
C PHE A 76 1.29 -14.51 -1.20
N CYS A 77 1.61 -14.69 -2.48
CA CYS A 77 2.85 -15.26 -2.93
C CYS A 77 3.74 -14.18 -3.55
N GLU A 78 5.01 -14.20 -3.16
CA GLU A 78 6.10 -13.45 -3.78
C GLU A 78 7.06 -14.48 -4.43
N ARG A 79 7.28 -14.41 -5.74
CA ARG A 79 8.10 -15.37 -6.50
C ARG A 79 9.12 -14.71 -7.40
#